data_AF-A0A9D7HFC7-F1
#
_entry.id   AF-A0A9D7HFC7-F1
#
_cell.length_a   1.000
_cell.length_b   1.000
_cell.length_c   1.000
_cell.angle_alpha   90.00
_cell.angle_beta   90.00
_cell.angle_gamma   90.00
#
_symmetry.space_group_name_H-M   'P 1'
#
loop_
_entity.id
_entity.type
_entity.pdbx_description
1 polymer ?
#
loop_
_entity_poly.entity_id
_entity_poly.type
_entity_poly.pdbx_seq_one_letter_code
_entity_poly.pdbx_strand_id
1 'polypeptide(L)'
;MGDKRKVTLEGEAYFEVAKDASHPFVIDAGDVEVTVLGTAFTVTAFDTAKSVIVRVREGRVQVVGRSDTLVLTAGQRARFDKQRNVLEREVAPPAEVWGERIIQFEEAPLPDVVQQLEKLFPVRITLGNAALANCKLTASFEDEPIERILQVIAETYGLTITEQAPGAYVLMGDGC
;
A
#
# COMPACT_ATOMS: atom_id res chain seq x y z
N MET A 1 -5.26 -13.27 -36.32
CA MET A 1 -4.50 -12.30 -35.51
C MET A 1 -5.51 -11.64 -34.61
N GLY A 2 -5.61 -12.09 -33.35
CA GLY A 2 -6.61 -11.58 -32.42
C GLY A 2 -6.13 -10.27 -31.80
N ASP A 3 -6.98 -9.24 -31.87
CA ASP A 3 -6.74 -7.92 -31.29
C ASP A 3 -6.37 -8.05 -29.80
N LYS A 4 -5.24 -7.47 -29.42
CA LYS A 4 -4.88 -7.33 -28.01
C LYS A 4 -5.94 -6.45 -27.34
N ARG A 5 -6.51 -6.91 -26.23
CA ARG A 5 -7.43 -6.10 -25.42
C ARG A 5 -6.60 -5.13 -24.59
N LYS A 6 -6.30 -3.95 -25.15
CA LYS A 6 -5.52 -2.90 -24.47
C LYS A 6 -6.46 -1.87 -23.85
N VAL A 7 -6.23 -1.53 -22.59
CA VAL A 7 -6.90 -0.43 -21.88
C VAL A 7 -5.87 0.49 -21.24
N THR A 8 -6.20 1.77 -21.10
CA THR A 8 -5.39 2.74 -20.36
C THR A 8 -6.08 3.04 -19.04
N LEU A 9 -5.32 3.10 -17.95
CA LEU A 9 -5.82 3.36 -16.60
C LEU A 9 -5.08 4.55 -15.98
N GLU A 10 -5.86 5.52 -15.52
CA GLU A 10 -5.44 6.57 -14.60
C GLU A 10 -6.37 6.49 -13.37
N GLY A 11 -5.78 6.28 -12.19
CA GLY A 11 -6.52 6.01 -10.95
C GLY A 11 -6.46 4.55 -10.49
N GLU A 12 -7.48 4.09 -9.77
CA GLU A 12 -7.57 2.74 -9.20
C GLU A 12 -8.66 1.93 -9.91
N ALA A 13 -8.36 0.69 -10.29
CA ALA A 13 -9.33 -0.24 -10.83
C ALA A 13 -9.04 -1.69 -10.43
N TYR A 14 -10.12 -2.41 -10.09
CA TYR A 14 -10.11 -3.86 -9.94
C TYR A 14 -10.51 -4.52 -11.26
N PHE A 15 -9.73 -5.52 -11.67
CA PHE A 15 -9.95 -6.29 -12.88
C PHE A 15 -10.17 -7.75 -12.53
N GLU A 16 -11.25 -8.31 -13.10
CA GLU A 16 -11.50 -9.73 -13.11
C GLU A 16 -11.56 -10.20 -14.56
N VAL A 17 -10.43 -10.71 -15.05
CA VAL A 17 -10.26 -11.08 -16.46
C VAL A 17 -10.48 -12.57 -16.60
N ALA A 18 -11.46 -12.96 -17.42
CA ALA A 18 -11.68 -14.35 -17.78
C ALA A 18 -10.43 -14.98 -18.43
N LYS A 19 -10.16 -16.25 -18.10
CA LYS A 19 -9.02 -16.99 -18.64
C LYS A 19 -9.11 -17.12 -20.16
N ASP A 20 -8.17 -16.49 -20.85
CA ASP A 20 -7.97 -16.58 -22.29
C ASP A 20 -6.48 -16.39 -22.60
N ALA A 21 -5.76 -17.51 -22.70
CA ALA A 21 -4.33 -17.50 -23.02
C ALA A 21 -4.03 -17.07 -24.47
N SER A 22 -5.03 -17.11 -25.36
CA SER A 22 -4.87 -16.75 -26.77
C SER A 22 -5.03 -15.26 -27.04
N HIS A 23 -5.68 -14.52 -26.12
CA HIS A 23 -5.88 -13.07 -26.21
C HIS A 23 -5.49 -12.37 -24.90
N PRO A 24 -4.19 -12.04 -24.72
CA PRO A 24 -3.71 -11.32 -23.55
C PRO A 24 -4.48 -10.00 -23.36
N PHE A 25 -4.77 -9.70 -22.10
CA PHE A 25 -5.32 -8.42 -21.68
C PHE A 25 -4.17 -7.55 -21.17
N VAL A 26 -4.06 -6.33 -21.72
CA VAL A 26 -2.94 -5.42 -21.46
C VAL A 26 -3.50 -4.12 -20.88
N ILE A 27 -2.99 -3.70 -19.72
CA ILE A 27 -3.32 -2.42 -19.11
C ILE A 27 -2.08 -1.54 -19.16
N ASP A 28 -2.26 -0.34 -19.71
CA ASP A 28 -1.29 0.73 -19.72
C ASP A 28 -1.59 1.66 -18.54
N ALA A 29 -0.71 1.67 -17.54
CA ALA A 29 -0.84 2.43 -16.31
C ALA A 29 0.25 3.52 -16.23
N GLY A 30 0.55 4.14 -17.38
CA GLY A 30 1.57 5.17 -17.52
C GLY A 30 2.97 4.57 -17.59
N ASP A 31 3.68 4.57 -16.46
CA ASP A 31 5.06 4.05 -16.39
C ASP A 31 5.16 2.52 -16.32
N VAL A 32 4.02 1.85 -16.19
CA VAL A 32 3.92 0.40 -16.01
C VAL A 32 2.92 -0.19 -17.00
N GLU A 33 3.32 -1.27 -17.66
CA GLU A 33 2.41 -2.11 -18.45
C GLU A 33 2.12 -3.41 -17.70
N VAL A 34 0.84 -3.76 -17.60
CA VAL A 34 0.35 -4.95 -16.90
C VAL A 34 -0.27 -5.90 -17.90
N THR A 35 0.27 -7.11 -18.04
CA THR A 35 -0.25 -8.14 -18.95
C THR A 35 -0.75 -9.35 -18.18
N VAL A 36 -1.96 -9.80 -18.52
CA VAL A 36 -2.61 -10.95 -17.89
C VAL A 36 -3.24 -11.89 -18.91
N LEU A 37 -3.34 -13.17 -18.55
CA LEU A 37 -3.99 -14.22 -19.34
C LEU A 37 -5.28 -14.76 -18.70
N GLY A 38 -5.68 -14.23 -17.54
CA GLY A 38 -6.84 -14.68 -16.77
C GLY A 38 -6.57 -14.62 -15.28
N THR A 39 -7.03 -13.57 -14.61
CA THR A 39 -6.50 -13.14 -13.31
C THR A 39 -7.46 -12.18 -12.63
N ALA A 40 -7.50 -12.21 -11.30
CA ALA A 40 -8.14 -11.21 -10.46
C ALA A 40 -7.06 -10.35 -9.78
N PHE A 41 -7.06 -9.05 -10.03
CA PHE A 41 -6.01 -8.15 -9.58
C PHE A 41 -6.49 -6.70 -9.52
N THR A 42 -5.78 -5.88 -8.76
CA THR A 42 -6.00 -4.43 -8.67
C THR A 42 -4.79 -3.71 -9.22
N VAL A 43 -5.03 -2.64 -9.98
CA VAL A 43 -4.00 -1.69 -10.41
C VAL A 43 -4.36 -0.32 -9.89
N THR A 44 -3.36 0.36 -9.32
CA THR A 44 -3.43 1.77 -8.97
C THR A 44 -2.32 2.54 -9.61
N ALA A 45 -2.70 3.55 -10.37
CA ALA A 45 -1.80 4.47 -11.02
C ALA A 45 -2.42 5.88 -11.05
N PHE A 46 -2.46 6.54 -9.90
CA PHE A 46 -2.74 7.98 -9.88
C PHE A 46 -1.50 8.75 -10.35
N ASP A 47 -1.69 9.79 -11.17
CA ASP A 47 -0.60 10.65 -11.64
C ASP A 47 0.10 11.37 -10.49
N THR A 48 -0.67 11.79 -9.47
CA THR A 48 -0.17 12.46 -8.27
C THR A 48 0.53 11.52 -7.29
N ALA A 49 0.35 10.20 -7.40
CA ALA A 49 0.99 9.23 -6.53
C ALA A 49 2.46 9.01 -6.91
N LYS A 50 3.30 8.77 -5.89
CA LYS A 50 4.74 8.51 -6.08
C LYS A 50 5.04 7.13 -6.66
N SER A 51 4.06 6.22 -6.63
CA SER A 51 4.22 4.86 -7.11
C SER A 51 2.99 4.32 -7.83
N VAL A 52 3.22 3.35 -8.72
CA VAL A 52 2.17 2.48 -9.30
C VAL A 52 2.17 1.16 -8.54
N ILE A 53 0.99 0.66 -8.16
CA ILE A 53 0.86 -0.57 -7.39
C ILE A 53 0.01 -1.58 -8.16
N VAL A 54 0.48 -2.83 -8.23
CA VAL A 54 -0.25 -3.95 -8.82
C VAL A 54 -0.35 -5.07 -7.79
N ARG A 55 -1.57 -5.45 -7.38
CA ARG A 55 -1.80 -6.53 -6.40
C ARG A 55 -2.56 -7.69 -7.03
N VAL A 56 -2.09 -8.92 -6.83
CA VAL A 56 -2.68 -10.11 -7.44
C VAL A 56 -3.45 -10.92 -6.40
N ARG A 57 -4.76 -11.08 -6.64
CA ARG A 57 -5.64 -11.91 -5.81
C ARG A 57 -5.61 -13.37 -6.25
N GLU A 58 -5.78 -13.62 -7.55
CA GLU A 58 -5.80 -14.96 -8.12
C GLU A 58 -5.16 -14.95 -9.50
N GLY A 59 -4.32 -15.95 -9.80
CA GLY A 59 -3.72 -16.12 -11.12
C GLY A 59 -2.29 -15.58 -11.18
N ARG A 60 -1.89 -15.10 -12.36
CA ARG A 60 -0.54 -14.60 -12.62
C ARG A 60 -0.61 -13.31 -13.44
N VAL A 61 0.10 -12.30 -12.96
CA VAL A 61 0.24 -11.00 -13.63
C VAL A 61 1.68 -10.79 -14.02
N GLN A 62 1.94 -10.40 -15.28
CA GLN A 62 3.22 -9.84 -15.66
C GLN A 62 3.15 -8.31 -15.55
N VAL A 63 4.10 -7.72 -14.85
CA VAL A 63 4.24 -6.28 -14.66
C VAL A 63 5.57 -5.86 -15.28
N VAL A 64 5.52 -4.94 -16.23
CA VAL A 64 6.67 -4.42 -16.95
C VAL A 64 6.81 -2.94 -16.60
N GLY A 65 7.90 -2.59 -15.90
CA GLY A 65 8.32 -1.20 -15.73
C GLY A 65 9.24 -0.77 -16.88
N ARG A 66 9.90 0.39 -16.75
CA ARG A 66 10.79 0.89 -17.82
C ARG A 66 12.03 0.03 -18.07
N SER A 67 12.56 -0.61 -17.02
CA SER A 67 13.82 -1.36 -17.07
C SER A 67 13.69 -2.80 -16.57
N ASP A 68 12.61 -3.09 -15.84
CA ASP A 68 12.43 -4.33 -15.10
C ASP A 68 11.13 -5.02 -15.53
N THR A 69 11.11 -6.35 -15.40
CA THR A 69 9.90 -7.15 -15.59
C THR A 69 9.76 -8.11 -14.41
N LEU A 70 8.57 -8.13 -13.82
CA LEU A 70 8.22 -9.02 -12.73
C LEU A 70 6.98 -9.84 -13.08
N VAL A 71 6.96 -11.07 -12.59
CA VAL A 71 5.75 -11.90 -12.61
C VAL A 71 5.28 -12.09 -11.19
N LEU A 72 4.05 -11.66 -10.94
CA LEU A 72 3.35 -11.79 -9.67
C LEU A 72 2.39 -12.97 -9.72
N THR A 73 2.28 -13.68 -8.59
CA THR A 73 1.26 -14.71 -8.34
C THR A 73 0.30 -14.23 -7.24
N ALA A 74 -0.78 -14.98 -7.03
CA ALA A 74 -1.71 -14.74 -5.91
C ALA A 74 -0.97 -14.45 -4.58
N GLY A 75 -1.40 -13.40 -3.88
CA GLY A 75 -0.80 -12.96 -2.61
C GLY A 75 0.48 -12.13 -2.77
N GLN A 76 0.86 -11.73 -3.98
CA GLN A 76 2.00 -10.84 -4.23
C GLN A 76 1.55 -9.48 -4.74
N ARG A 77 2.36 -8.45 -4.46
CA ARG A 77 2.22 -7.12 -5.05
C ARG A 77 3.53 -6.68 -5.70
N ALA A 78 3.43 -5.84 -6.72
CA ALA A 78 4.55 -5.05 -7.22
C ALA A 78 4.29 -3.57 -6.91
N ARG A 79 5.36 -2.87 -6.52
CA ARG A 79 5.39 -1.43 -6.39
C ARG A 79 6.43 -0.88 -7.34
N PHE A 80 6.01 0.04 -8.19
CA PHE A 80 6.89 0.78 -9.07
C PHE A 80 7.09 2.19 -8.51
N ASP A 81 8.30 2.53 -8.06
CA ASP A 81 8.64 3.88 -7.60
C ASP A 81 8.95 4.77 -8.81
N LYS A 82 8.13 5.81 -9.06
CA LYS A 82 8.27 6.69 -10.22
C LYS A 82 9.53 7.56 -10.17
N GLN A 83 10.03 7.88 -8.97
CA GLN A 83 11.23 8.72 -8.81
C GLN A 83 12.51 7.93 -9.04
N ARG A 84 12.57 6.72 -8.46
CA ARG A 84 13.74 5.84 -8.58
C ARG A 84 13.73 5.01 -9.86
N ASN A 85 12.57 4.89 -10.51
CA ASN A 85 12.35 4.04 -11.68
C ASN A 85 12.73 2.57 -11.39
N VAL A 86 12.30 2.07 -10.22
CA VAL A 86 12.57 0.70 -9.76
C VAL A 86 11.25 -0.02 -9.55
N LEU A 87 11.17 -1.24 -10.06
CA LEU A 87 10.05 -2.14 -9.83
C LEU A 87 10.41 -3.17 -8.76
N GLU A 88 9.74 -3.13 -7.61
CA GLU A 88 9.99 -4.03 -6.48
C GLU A 88 8.82 -4.99 -6.28
N ARG A 89 9.12 -6.24 -5.92
CA ARG A 89 8.13 -7.25 -5.52
C ARG A 89 8.05 -7.31 -4.01
N GLU A 90 6.83 -7.31 -3.51
CA GLU A 90 6.55 -7.43 -2.09
C GLU A 90 5.46 -8.50 -1.85
N VAL A 91 5.39 -9.00 -0.61
CA VAL A 91 4.27 -9.85 -0.20
C VAL A 91 3.06 -8.95 -0.04
N ALA A 92 1.95 -9.27 -0.71
CA ALA A 92 0.72 -8.52 -0.51
C ALA A 92 0.13 -8.88 0.86
N PRO A 93 -0.35 -7.90 1.64
CA PRO A 93 -1.15 -8.22 2.82
C PRO A 93 -2.38 -9.06 2.42
N PRO A 94 -2.96 -9.84 3.36
CA PRO A 94 -4.12 -10.69 3.07
C PRO A 94 -5.22 -9.91 2.35
N ALA A 95 -5.87 -10.55 1.38
CA ALA A 95 -6.94 -10.00 0.57
C ALA A 95 -8.23 -9.65 1.36
N GLU A 96 -8.19 -9.52 2.68
CA GLU A 96 -9.24 -8.90 3.50
C GLU A 96 -8.91 -7.43 3.83
N VAL A 97 -7.67 -7.01 3.58
CA VAL A 97 -7.24 -5.60 3.62
C VAL A 97 -7.42 -5.01 2.23
N TRP A 98 -8.66 -4.86 1.78
CA TRP A 98 -8.97 -4.17 0.52
C TRP A 98 -9.05 -2.67 0.75
N GLY A 99 -8.43 -1.94 -0.18
CA GLY A 99 -8.44 -0.49 -0.24
C GLY A 99 -7.05 0.05 -0.01
N GLU A 100 -6.54 0.77 -0.99
CA GLU A 100 -5.41 1.66 -0.81
C GLU A 100 -5.74 2.67 0.24
N ARG A 101 -5.37 2.33 1.46
CA ARG A 101 -5.65 3.19 2.58
C ARG A 101 -4.62 4.30 2.55
N ILE A 102 -5.01 5.41 1.93
CA ILE A 102 -4.35 6.70 2.13
C ILE A 102 -4.83 7.23 3.47
N ILE A 103 -3.93 7.32 4.44
CA ILE A 103 -4.18 7.94 5.75
C ILE A 103 -3.45 9.26 5.77
N GLN A 104 -4.20 10.35 5.78
CA GLN A 104 -3.63 11.68 5.85
C GLN A 104 -3.98 12.31 7.21
N PHE A 105 -2.96 12.82 7.86
CA PHE A 105 -3.04 13.62 9.08
C PHE A 105 -2.48 15.00 8.79
N GLU A 106 -3.17 16.03 9.27
CA GLU A 106 -2.75 17.42 9.16
C GLU A 106 -2.93 18.08 10.52
N GLU A 107 -1.81 18.43 11.16
CA GLU A 107 -1.78 18.96 12.53
C GLU A 107 -2.62 18.16 13.55
N ALA A 108 -2.76 16.85 13.33
CA ALA A 108 -3.67 16.00 14.11
C ALA A 108 -3.04 15.58 15.45
N PRO A 109 -3.70 15.78 16.60
CA PRO A 109 -3.22 15.30 17.89
C PRO A 109 -2.99 13.78 17.90
N LEU A 110 -1.92 13.31 18.52
CA LEU A 110 -1.61 11.87 18.59
C LEU A 110 -2.75 11.00 19.15
N PRO A 111 -3.58 11.45 20.12
CA PRO A 111 -4.75 10.67 20.54
C PRO A 111 -5.75 10.41 19.40
N ASP A 112 -5.96 11.39 18.53
CA ASP A 112 -6.87 11.27 17.38
C ASP A 112 -6.26 10.39 16.29
N VAL A 113 -4.95 10.54 16.05
CA VAL A 113 -4.16 9.66 15.17
C VAL A 113 -4.30 8.20 15.61
N VAL A 114 -4.05 7.93 16.90
CA VAL A 114 -4.19 6.59 17.49
C VAL A 114 -5.59 6.04 17.29
N GLN A 115 -6.62 6.81 17.64
CA GLN A 115 -8.00 6.36 17.49
C GLN A 115 -8.35 6.03 16.04
N GLN A 116 -7.85 6.81 15.08
CA GLN A 116 -8.06 6.54 13.66
C GLN A 116 -7.32 5.27 13.24
N LEU A 117 -6.08 5.07 13.68
CA LEU A 117 -5.33 3.85 13.38
C LEU A 117 -5.99 2.59 13.96
N GLU A 118 -6.52 2.63 15.19
CA GLU A 118 -7.24 1.50 15.80
C GLU A 118 -8.58 1.18 15.10
N LYS A 119 -9.24 2.17 14.48
CA LYS A 119 -10.44 1.92 13.65
C LYS A 119 -10.09 1.24 12.34
N LEU A 120 -8.90 1.54 11.84
CA LEU A 120 -8.43 1.14 10.53
C LEU A 120 -7.77 -0.24 10.61
N PHE A 121 -6.95 -0.48 11.63
CA PHE A 121 -6.20 -1.71 11.83
C PHE A 121 -6.70 -2.44 13.08
N PRO A 122 -6.73 -3.78 13.10
CA PRO A 122 -7.15 -4.55 14.27
C PRO A 122 -6.05 -4.56 15.35
N VAL A 123 -5.74 -3.37 15.90
CA VAL A 123 -4.67 -3.15 16.88
C VAL A 123 -5.18 -2.35 18.07
N ARG A 124 -4.41 -2.36 19.16
CA ARG A 124 -4.52 -1.40 20.27
C ARG A 124 -3.23 -0.63 20.40
N ILE A 125 -3.31 0.69 20.55
CA ILE A 125 -2.15 1.57 20.67
C ILE A 125 -2.33 2.42 21.93
N THR A 126 -1.37 2.34 22.85
CA THR A 126 -1.39 3.11 24.11
C THR A 126 -0.28 4.16 24.11
N LEU A 127 -0.64 5.41 24.37
CA LEU A 127 0.32 6.49 24.64
C LEU A 127 0.82 6.36 26.08
N GLY A 128 2.13 6.19 26.25
CA GLY A 128 2.76 5.86 27.54
C GLY A 128 2.81 7.00 28.55
N ASN A 129 2.55 8.24 28.13
CA ASN A 129 2.43 9.39 29.02
C ASN A 129 1.53 10.49 28.44
N ALA A 130 1.18 11.46 29.30
CA ALA A 130 0.30 12.57 28.93
C ALA A 130 0.98 13.65 28.06
N ALA A 131 2.31 13.73 28.01
CA ALA A 131 3.01 14.71 27.18
C ALA A 131 2.75 14.45 25.68
N LEU A 132 2.65 13.17 25.30
CA LEU A 132 2.32 12.75 23.94
C LEU A 132 0.94 13.20 23.47
N ALA A 133 0.00 13.48 24.36
CA ALA A 133 -1.35 13.88 24.00
C ALA A 133 -1.40 15.24 23.25
N ASN A 134 -0.39 16.09 23.45
CA ASN A 134 -0.30 17.41 22.83
C ASN A 134 0.48 17.41 21.51
N CYS A 135 1.10 16.28 21.14
CA CYS A 135 1.89 16.20 19.92
C CYS A 135 1.00 16.09 18.70
N LYS A 136 1.31 16.89 17.68
CA LYS A 136 0.54 16.99 16.44
C LYS A 136 1.32 16.40 15.27
N LEU A 137 0.67 15.52 14.53
CA LEU A 137 1.23 14.83 13.37
C LEU A 137 0.70 15.44 12.07
N THR A 138 1.62 15.75 11.17
CA THR A 138 1.32 16.01 9.76
C THR A 138 2.06 14.96 8.93
N ALA A 139 1.34 13.98 8.41
CA ALA A 139 1.90 12.86 7.66
C ALA A 139 0.87 12.26 6.71
N SER A 140 1.35 11.65 5.62
CA SER A 140 0.54 10.85 4.71
C SER A 140 1.15 9.47 4.60
N PHE A 141 0.33 8.44 4.78
CA PHE A 141 0.70 7.03 4.67
C PHE A 141 -0.09 6.39 3.55
N GLU A 142 0.60 5.72 2.63
CA GLU A 142 0.00 5.12 1.43
C GLU A 142 0.19 3.59 1.48
N ASP A 143 -0.87 2.85 1.82
CA ASP A 143 -0.86 1.38 1.88
C ASP A 143 0.29 0.79 2.75
N GLU A 144 0.62 1.51 3.83
CA GLU A 144 1.66 1.11 4.75
C GLU A 144 1.09 0.18 5.85
N PRO A 145 1.83 -0.88 6.23
CA PRO A 145 1.45 -1.71 7.36
C PRO A 145 1.56 -0.89 8.66
N ILE A 146 0.75 -1.24 9.65
CA ILE A 146 0.65 -0.48 10.90
C ILE A 146 2.00 -0.35 11.61
N GLU A 147 2.85 -1.38 11.53
CA GLU A 147 4.19 -1.40 12.11
C GLU A 147 5.05 -0.28 11.52
N ARG A 148 4.95 -0.05 10.20
CA ARG A 148 5.71 1.00 9.53
C ARG A 148 5.18 2.39 9.90
N ILE A 149 3.86 2.56 9.95
CA ILE A 149 3.22 3.81 10.38
C ILE A 149 3.67 4.18 11.80
N LEU A 150 3.58 3.23 12.73
CA LEU A 150 4.02 3.44 14.12
C LEU A 150 5.51 3.76 14.19
N GLN A 151 6.34 3.11 13.39
CA GLN A 151 7.77 3.39 13.31
C GLN A 151 8.06 4.83 12.86
N VAL A 152 7.36 5.33 11.83
CA VAL A 152 7.52 6.74 11.39
C VAL A 152 7.12 7.71 12.50
N ILE A 153 6.00 7.44 13.19
CA ILE A 153 5.55 8.27 14.32
C ILE A 153 6.62 8.28 15.43
N ALA A 154 7.17 7.11 15.77
CA ALA A 154 8.21 6.99 16.78
C ALA A 154 9.50 7.72 16.37
N GLU A 155 9.95 7.59 15.13
CA GLU A 155 11.14 8.30 14.61
C GLU A 155 10.94 9.82 14.64
N THR A 156 9.71 10.30 14.39
CA THR A 156 9.38 11.73 14.33
C THR A 156 9.47 12.41 15.71
N TYR A 157 9.07 11.71 16.79
CA TYR A 157 9.08 12.26 18.16
C TYR A 157 10.11 11.59 19.08
N GLY A 158 11.04 10.79 18.53
CA GLY A 158 12.04 10.06 19.33
C GLY A 158 11.44 9.07 20.33
N LEU A 159 10.32 8.43 19.98
CA LEU A 159 9.62 7.49 20.84
C LEU A 159 10.21 6.07 20.70
N THR A 160 10.00 5.28 21.74
CA THR A 160 10.22 3.84 21.73
C THR A 160 8.88 3.12 21.58
N ILE A 161 8.84 2.15 20.67
CA ILE A 161 7.66 1.29 20.45
C ILE A 161 7.92 -0.04 21.14
N THR A 162 6.97 -0.51 21.94
CA THR A 162 6.99 -1.86 22.52
C THR A 162 5.69 -2.58 22.19
N GLU A 163 5.79 -3.79 21.64
CA GLU A 163 4.64 -4.68 21.48
C GLU A 163 4.47 -5.53 22.75
N GLN A 164 3.36 -5.35 23.47
CA GLN A 164 3.08 -6.08 24.71
C GLN A 164 2.37 -7.42 24.48
N ALA A 165 1.62 -7.51 23.38
CA ALA A 165 0.92 -8.70 22.91
C ALA A 165 0.68 -8.52 21.40
N PRO A 166 0.37 -9.59 20.63
CA PRO A 166 0.10 -9.48 19.21
C PRO A 166 -0.94 -8.39 18.90
N GLY A 167 -0.49 -7.32 18.22
CA GLY A 167 -1.34 -6.17 17.87
C GLY A 167 -1.61 -5.18 19.02
N ALA A 168 -0.90 -5.25 20.14
CA ALA A 168 -0.99 -4.30 21.25
C ALA A 168 0.34 -3.55 21.43
N TYR A 169 0.36 -2.28 21.05
CA TYR A 169 1.54 -1.42 21.01
C TYR A 169 1.51 -0.34 22.09
N VAL A 170 2.68 -0.02 22.65
CA VAL A 170 2.88 1.10 23.58
C VAL A 170 3.94 2.03 23.01
N LEU A 171 3.61 3.32 22.90
CA LEU A 171 4.50 4.39 22.48
C LEU A 171 4.98 5.17 23.71
N MET A 172 6.28 5.22 23.97
CA MET A 172 6.85 5.90 25.14
C MET A 172 8.02 6.81 24.75
N GLY A 173 8.09 8.01 25.30
CA GLY A 173 9.19 8.96 25.08
C GLY A 173 8.92 10.30 25.73
N ASP A 174 9.86 11.24 25.62
CA ASP A 174 9.73 12.56 26.28
C ASP A 174 8.66 13.45 25.62
N GLY A 175 8.28 13.12 24.38
CA GLY A 175 7.25 13.80 23.61
C GLY A 175 7.80 14.81 22.63
N CYS A 176 7.03 15.86 22.44
CA CYS A 176 7.34 17.07 21.69
C CYS A 176 7.14 18.27 22.65
#